data_AF-C7BMQ5-F1
#
_entry.id   AF-C7BMQ5-F1
#
_cell.length_a   1.000
_cell.length_b   1.000
_cell.length_c   1.000
_cell.angle_alpha   90.00
_cell.angle_beta   90.00
_cell.angle_gamma   90.00
#
_symmetry.space_group_name_H-M   'P 1'
#
loop_
_entity.id
_entity.type
_entity.pdbx_description
1 polymer ?
#
loop_
_entity_poly.entity_id
_entity_poly.type
_entity_poly.pdbx_seq_one_letter_code
_entity_poly.pdbx_strand_id
1 'polypeptide(L)'
;MNLHVYLFLNADNGRFNEISHKSDQNYPQPISNDWPDLPVEFQRHIDDVINLNGYLYFFKGSQYLKFNIAKAKVTDGPKFIADGWPGLKGTEFENGIDAAIELTTNIVCFFKGSDCIDYAVNSHTIKRKSISDRWKITKTYPAFSKNLDAAAWRKTHQSNPSIAFFKDNQDLGFYPQSHVIAYGPAPVSNHVAAFKTTQAAVLIDTDLLGSDRGNHGGCSGTCGTNDTGKHCFQLPQSIRFGLTAYSNTDIYRQTVKVYIDDLLVDTLTGKGTDNLMATKAYTSGKGKVCIEIEGDGKPCKLRYAYNTLDGKPGSVIIGAENDSNNNYNDSVVVLNWPLV
;
A
#
# COMPACT_ATOMS: atom_id res chain seq x y z
N MET A 1 -1.90 -6.78 9.16
CA MET A 1 -2.59 -5.63 9.75
C MET A 1 -1.68 -5.07 10.80
N ASN A 2 -1.08 -3.94 10.50
CA ASN A 2 -0.16 -3.22 11.36
C ASN A 2 -0.83 -1.92 11.79
N LEU A 3 -1.71 -2.05 12.80
CA LEU A 3 -2.64 -1.02 13.21
C LEU A 3 -1.96 0.03 14.09
N HIS A 4 -2.05 1.29 13.66
CA HIS A 4 -1.54 2.43 14.41
C HIS A 4 -2.60 3.51 14.53
N VAL A 5 -2.64 4.15 15.69
CA VAL A 5 -3.32 5.43 15.85
C VAL A 5 -2.31 6.54 15.62
N TYR A 6 -2.61 7.40 14.67
CA TYR A 6 -1.92 8.66 14.46
C TYR A 6 -2.62 9.73 15.28
N LEU A 7 -1.84 10.49 16.06
CA LEU A 7 -2.31 11.68 16.78
C LEU A 7 -1.64 12.89 16.14
N PHE A 8 -2.39 13.96 15.87
CA PHE A 8 -1.84 15.18 15.26
C PHE A 8 -1.91 16.34 16.24
N LEU A 9 -0.81 17.09 16.33
CA LEU A 9 -0.71 18.28 17.18
C LEU A 9 0.20 19.31 16.54
N ASN A 10 -0.33 20.50 16.29
CA ASN A 10 0.32 21.58 15.56
C ASN A 10 0.84 21.09 14.21
N ALA A 11 2.15 21.13 13.98
CA ALA A 11 2.81 20.70 12.74
C ALA A 11 3.37 19.27 12.83
N ASP A 12 3.17 18.59 13.96
CA ASP A 12 3.72 17.27 14.21
C ASP A 12 2.61 16.22 14.33
N ASN A 13 2.96 14.98 14.02
CA ASN A 13 2.16 13.82 14.39
C ASN A 13 2.97 12.86 15.24
N GLY A 14 2.27 12.15 16.11
CA GLY A 14 2.76 10.99 16.83
C GLY A 14 2.10 9.72 16.30
N ARG A 15 2.71 8.57 16.59
CA ARG A 15 2.21 7.27 16.15
C ARG A 15 2.30 6.26 17.28
N PHE A 16 1.18 5.61 17.57
CA PHE A 16 1.05 4.60 18.61
C PHE A 16 0.64 3.27 17.99
N ASN A 17 1.41 2.21 18.27
CA ASN A 17 1.15 0.87 17.77
C ASN A 17 0.13 0.16 18.66
N GLU A 18 -1.05 -0.16 18.11
CA GLU A 18 -2.15 -0.75 18.87
C GLU A 18 -1.95 -2.23 19.23
N ILE A 19 -0.99 -2.91 18.58
CA ILE A 19 -0.73 -4.34 18.80
C ILE A 19 0.28 -4.52 19.91
N SER A 20 1.37 -3.75 19.87
CA SER A 20 2.44 -3.79 20.87
C SER A 20 2.21 -2.85 22.05
N HIS A 21 1.20 -1.98 21.96
CA HIS A 21 0.89 -0.94 22.94
C HIS A 21 2.09 -0.03 23.26
N LYS A 22 2.81 0.39 22.22
CA LYS A 22 4.01 1.23 22.33
C LYS A 22 3.95 2.41 21.37
N SER A 23 4.48 3.54 21.82
CA SER A 23 4.82 4.66 20.94
C SER A 23 6.03 4.30 20.08
N ASP A 24 6.00 4.71 18.82
CA ASP A 24 7.15 4.52 17.93
C ASP A 24 8.29 5.48 18.32
N GLN A 25 9.54 5.01 18.30
CA GLN A 25 10.69 5.73 18.89
C GLN A 25 11.04 7.06 18.21
N ASN A 26 10.69 7.23 16.92
CA ASN A 26 11.03 8.42 16.13
C ASN A 26 9.90 9.46 16.10
N TYR A 27 8.99 9.40 17.08
CA TYR A 27 7.83 10.27 17.17
C TYR A 27 7.84 11.12 18.46
N PRO A 28 7.26 12.33 18.45
CA PRO A 28 6.58 12.94 17.31
C PRO A 28 7.55 13.42 16.23
N GLN A 29 7.07 13.55 15.00
CA GLN A 29 7.81 14.10 13.87
C GLN A 29 6.91 15.01 13.03
N PRO A 30 7.48 15.86 12.16
CA PRO A 30 6.69 16.72 11.29
C PRO A 30 5.70 15.93 10.43
N ILE A 31 4.48 16.46 10.29
CA ILE A 31 3.42 15.87 9.45
C ILE A 31 3.91 15.64 8.02
N SER A 32 4.75 16.53 7.49
CA SER A 32 5.35 16.42 6.17
C SER A 32 6.21 15.16 5.97
N ASN A 33 6.70 14.52 7.03
CA ASN A 33 7.53 13.32 6.91
C ASN A 33 6.67 12.08 6.61
N ASP A 34 5.55 11.92 7.32
CA ASP A 34 4.63 10.79 7.11
C ASP A 34 3.62 11.06 5.98
N TRP A 35 3.32 12.33 5.74
CA TRP A 35 2.29 12.77 4.81
C TRP A 35 2.85 13.80 3.80
N PRO A 36 3.91 13.45 3.03
CA PRO A 36 4.63 14.41 2.18
C PRO A 36 3.79 14.97 1.02
N ASP A 37 2.73 14.27 0.62
CA ASP A 37 1.82 14.69 -0.45
C ASP A 37 0.72 15.66 0.05
N LEU A 38 0.58 15.86 1.36
CA LEU A 38 -0.32 16.91 1.87
C LEU A 38 0.24 18.28 1.48
N PRO A 39 -0.60 19.21 1.00
CA PRO A 39 -0.17 20.57 0.72
C PRO A 39 0.18 21.30 2.03
N VAL A 40 1.04 22.31 1.95
CA VAL A 40 1.63 23.00 3.13
C VAL A 40 0.59 23.47 4.14
N GLU A 41 -0.57 23.92 3.66
CA GLU A 41 -1.67 24.38 4.51
C GLU A 41 -2.35 23.25 5.31
N PHE A 42 -2.22 21.98 4.91
CA PHE A 42 -2.66 20.80 5.67
C PHE A 42 -1.52 20.07 6.41
N GLN A 43 -0.31 20.62 6.42
CA GLN A 43 0.81 20.07 7.21
C GLN A 43 0.86 20.60 8.64
N ARG A 44 -0.17 21.34 9.08
CA ARG A 44 -0.28 21.85 10.45
C ARG A 44 -1.73 22.17 10.82
N HIS A 45 -2.04 22.13 12.11
CA HIS A 45 -3.36 22.51 12.66
C HIS A 45 -4.49 21.81 11.92
N ILE A 46 -4.40 20.49 11.85
CA ILE A 46 -5.49 19.64 11.36
C ILE A 46 -6.59 19.59 12.43
N ASP A 47 -7.83 19.76 12.01
CA ASP A 47 -8.99 19.79 12.90
C ASP A 47 -9.51 18.37 13.18
N ASP A 48 -9.57 17.49 12.18
CA ASP A 48 -9.63 16.05 12.40
C ASP A 48 -9.28 15.23 11.15
N VAL A 49 -9.16 13.91 11.29
CA VAL A 49 -8.95 12.95 10.21
C VAL A 49 -9.82 11.70 10.40
N ILE A 50 -10.57 11.30 9.38
CA ILE A 50 -11.31 10.02 9.39
C ILE A 50 -10.78 9.05 8.34
N ASN A 51 -10.91 7.75 8.59
CA ASN A 51 -10.54 6.70 7.64
C ASN A 51 -11.80 6.05 7.05
N LEU A 52 -12.22 6.50 5.87
CA LEU A 52 -13.47 6.08 5.25
C LEU A 52 -13.24 5.46 3.86
N ASN A 53 -13.60 4.18 3.73
CA ASN A 53 -13.60 3.44 2.46
C ASN A 53 -12.25 3.47 1.71
N GLY A 54 -11.13 3.34 2.44
CA GLY A 54 -9.78 3.34 1.87
C GLY A 54 -9.19 4.74 1.62
N TYR A 55 -9.86 5.78 2.09
CA TYR A 55 -9.39 7.15 1.99
C TYR A 55 -9.34 7.79 3.38
N LEU A 56 -8.33 8.62 3.62
CA LEU A 56 -8.33 9.56 4.72
C LEU A 56 -8.98 10.86 4.25
N TYR A 57 -9.86 11.42 5.09
CA TYR A 57 -10.38 12.77 4.88
C TYR A 57 -9.82 13.64 5.98
N PHE A 58 -8.92 14.56 5.61
CA PHE A 58 -8.35 15.55 6.53
C PHE A 58 -9.24 16.79 6.52
N PHE A 59 -9.63 17.28 7.68
CA PHE A 59 -10.44 18.49 7.86
C PHE A 59 -9.61 19.62 8.46
N LYS A 60 -9.85 20.85 8.00
CA LYS A 60 -9.22 22.05 8.52
C LYS A 60 -10.04 23.30 8.19
N GLY A 61 -10.51 24.01 9.20
CA GLY A 61 -11.45 25.12 9.04
C GLY A 61 -12.65 24.68 8.20
N SER A 62 -13.06 25.51 7.24
CA SER A 62 -14.14 25.16 6.32
C SER A 62 -13.74 24.21 5.18
N GLN A 63 -12.52 23.66 5.19
CA GLN A 63 -11.98 22.87 4.09
C GLN A 63 -11.70 21.40 4.47
N TYR A 64 -11.64 20.54 3.45
CA TYR A 64 -11.16 19.18 3.58
C TYR A 64 -10.31 18.74 2.39
N LEU A 65 -9.52 17.69 2.59
CA LEU A 65 -8.75 16.96 1.60
C LEU A 65 -9.13 15.48 1.61
N LYS A 66 -9.05 14.83 0.44
CA LYS A 66 -9.21 13.38 0.32
C LYS A 66 -7.90 12.75 -0.10
N PHE A 67 -7.34 11.93 0.79
CA PHE A 67 -6.08 11.22 0.59
C PHE A 67 -6.37 9.73 0.38
N ASN A 68 -5.86 9.15 -0.70
CA ASN A 68 -5.93 7.72 -0.96
C ASN A 68 -4.83 7.00 -0.17
N ILE A 69 -5.24 6.12 0.76
CA ILE A 69 -4.31 5.40 1.64
C ILE A 69 -3.38 4.52 0.82
N ALA A 70 -3.95 3.71 -0.07
CA ALA A 70 -3.19 2.75 -0.86
C ALA A 70 -2.16 3.44 -1.76
N LYS A 71 -2.51 4.56 -2.41
CA LYS A 71 -1.60 5.31 -3.28
C LYS A 71 -0.64 6.23 -2.52
N ALA A 72 -0.88 6.43 -1.23
CA ALA A 72 -0.24 7.46 -0.40
C ALA A 72 -0.25 8.86 -1.06
N LYS A 73 -1.40 9.27 -1.62
CA LYS A 73 -1.55 10.54 -2.36
C LYS A 73 -2.87 11.24 -2.07
N VAL A 74 -2.83 12.56 -2.04
CA VAL A 74 -3.99 13.43 -2.19
C VAL A 74 -4.60 13.19 -3.58
N THR A 75 -5.90 12.91 -3.58
CA THR A 75 -6.67 12.63 -4.81
C THR A 75 -7.78 13.64 -5.06
N ASP A 76 -8.13 14.43 -4.05
CA ASP A 76 -9.09 15.52 -4.19
C ASP A 76 -8.90 16.58 -3.08
N GLY A 77 -9.25 17.82 -3.41
CA GLY A 77 -9.14 18.99 -2.53
C GLY A 77 -7.80 19.74 -2.61
N PRO A 78 -7.63 20.81 -1.81
CA PRO A 78 -8.57 21.28 -0.79
C PRO A 78 -9.88 21.81 -1.38
N LYS A 79 -11.01 21.46 -0.76
CA LYS A 79 -12.37 21.93 -1.12
C LYS A 79 -13.15 22.31 0.12
N PHE A 80 -14.21 23.11 -0.03
CA PHE A 80 -15.09 23.39 1.10
C PHE A 80 -15.81 22.12 1.57
N ILE A 81 -15.97 21.98 2.89
CA ILE A 81 -16.71 20.87 3.50
C ILE A 81 -18.11 20.78 2.92
N ALA A 82 -18.80 21.91 2.72
CA ALA A 82 -20.13 21.95 2.14
C ALA A 82 -20.23 21.39 0.70
N ASP A 83 -19.14 21.36 -0.05
CA ASP A 83 -19.13 20.83 -1.43
C ASP A 83 -18.95 19.30 -1.45
N GLY A 84 -18.08 18.78 -0.57
CA GLY A 84 -17.85 17.33 -0.45
C GLY A 84 -18.84 16.60 0.43
N TRP A 85 -19.43 17.32 1.38
CA TRP A 85 -20.33 16.82 2.40
C TRP A 85 -21.63 17.65 2.42
N PRO A 86 -22.43 17.64 1.34
CA PRO A 86 -23.52 18.60 1.13
C PRO A 86 -24.60 18.59 2.21
N GLY A 87 -24.81 17.47 2.91
CA GLY A 87 -25.68 17.40 4.10
C GLY A 87 -25.24 18.27 5.28
N LEU A 88 -23.98 18.74 5.32
CA LEU A 88 -23.48 19.67 6.33
C LEU A 88 -23.68 21.14 5.95
N LYS A 89 -24.11 21.42 4.71
CA LYS A 89 -24.29 22.79 4.22
C LYS A 89 -25.36 23.52 5.05
N GLY A 90 -25.05 24.75 5.46
CA GLY A 90 -25.90 25.57 6.32
C GLY A 90 -25.93 25.11 7.79
N THR A 91 -25.07 24.18 8.18
CA THR A 91 -24.85 23.80 9.59
C THR A 91 -23.51 24.36 10.06
N GLU A 92 -23.32 24.42 11.38
CA GLU A 92 -22.08 24.85 12.00
C GLU A 92 -20.86 23.99 11.61
N PHE A 93 -21.08 22.76 11.13
CA PHE A 93 -20.05 21.80 10.74
C PHE A 93 -19.37 22.15 9.41
N GLU A 94 -19.99 22.98 8.56
CA GLU A 94 -19.37 23.41 7.29
C GLU A 94 -18.16 24.33 7.49
N ASN A 95 -18.00 24.89 8.68
CA ASN A 95 -16.96 25.85 9.05
C ASN A 95 -15.83 25.25 9.90
N GLY A 96 -15.85 23.93 10.13
CA GLY A 96 -14.86 23.22 10.93
C GLY A 96 -15.48 22.12 11.76
N ILE A 97 -14.70 21.09 12.02
CA ILE A 97 -15.11 19.88 12.74
C ILE A 97 -14.27 19.82 14.02
N ASP A 98 -14.88 19.55 15.18
CA ASP A 98 -14.11 19.45 16.43
C ASP A 98 -13.53 18.03 16.59
N ALA A 99 -14.33 17.03 16.22
CA ALA A 99 -13.89 15.65 16.05
C ALA A 99 -14.81 14.90 15.07
N ALA A 100 -14.41 13.75 14.56
CA ALA A 100 -15.18 12.88 13.70
C ALA A 100 -14.75 11.42 13.82
N ILE A 101 -15.66 10.49 13.54
CA ILE A 101 -15.34 9.07 13.48
C ILE A 101 -16.23 8.34 12.48
N GLU A 102 -15.64 7.50 11.63
CA GLU A 102 -16.40 6.58 10.80
C GLU A 102 -17.04 5.48 11.65
N LEU A 103 -18.36 5.32 11.63
CA LEU A 103 -19.03 4.24 12.37
C LEU A 103 -19.23 2.99 11.50
N THR A 104 -19.47 3.21 10.21
CA THR A 104 -19.61 2.18 9.18
C THR A 104 -19.07 2.71 7.85
N THR A 105 -19.12 1.90 6.79
CA THR A 105 -18.80 2.37 5.42
C THR A 105 -19.72 3.46 4.89
N ASN A 106 -20.88 3.68 5.54
CA ASN A 106 -21.88 4.67 5.13
C ASN A 106 -22.23 5.70 6.22
N ILE A 107 -21.78 5.54 7.46
CA ILE A 107 -22.10 6.48 8.55
C ILE A 107 -20.82 7.06 9.13
N VAL A 108 -20.72 8.38 9.13
CA VAL A 108 -19.69 9.15 9.85
C VAL A 108 -20.37 9.97 10.94
N CYS A 109 -19.87 9.93 12.17
CA CYS A 109 -20.35 10.80 13.24
C CYS A 109 -19.43 12.02 13.32
N PHE A 110 -19.95 13.21 13.05
CA PHE A 110 -19.23 14.48 13.22
C PHE A 110 -19.61 15.11 14.55
N PHE A 111 -18.64 15.70 15.25
CA PHE A 111 -18.80 16.36 16.55
C PHE A 111 -18.48 17.85 16.45
N LYS A 112 -19.34 18.67 17.04
CA LYS A 112 -19.11 20.11 17.17
C LYS A 112 -19.85 20.68 18.38
N GLY A 113 -19.14 21.42 19.23
CA GLY A 113 -19.74 21.91 20.46
C GLY A 113 -20.23 20.74 21.32
N SER A 114 -21.48 20.81 21.79
CA SER A 114 -22.14 19.73 22.52
C SER A 114 -22.96 18.78 21.65
N ASP A 115 -22.94 18.95 20.32
CA ASP A 115 -23.75 18.20 19.37
C ASP A 115 -22.92 17.26 18.51
N CYS A 116 -23.58 16.22 18.00
CA CYS A 116 -23.04 15.34 16.99
C CYS A 116 -24.08 15.04 15.91
N ILE A 117 -23.58 14.76 14.70
CA ILE A 117 -24.39 14.39 13.55
C ILE A 117 -23.93 13.03 13.04
N ASP A 118 -24.85 12.06 13.03
CA ASP A 118 -24.68 10.84 12.22
C ASP A 118 -25.01 11.21 10.77
N TYR A 119 -23.96 11.31 9.94
CA TYR A 119 -24.02 11.65 8.52
C TYR A 119 -24.04 10.37 7.67
N ALA A 120 -25.04 10.23 6.80
CA ALA A 120 -25.09 9.13 5.85
C ALA A 120 -24.40 9.50 4.53
N VAL A 121 -23.30 8.82 4.19
CA VAL A 121 -22.42 9.14 3.07
C VAL A 121 -23.14 9.05 1.72
N ASN A 122 -23.90 7.98 1.50
CA ASN A 122 -24.55 7.72 0.21
C ASN A 122 -25.75 8.64 -0.07
N SER A 123 -26.48 9.07 0.96
CA SER A 123 -27.68 9.90 0.82
C SER A 123 -27.47 11.36 1.24
N HIS A 124 -26.31 11.68 1.82
CA HIS A 124 -25.99 12.98 2.42
C HIS A 124 -27.01 13.46 3.46
N THR A 125 -27.73 12.55 4.11
CA THR A 125 -28.73 12.89 5.15
C THR A 125 -28.08 12.95 6.52
N ILE A 126 -28.53 13.88 7.37
CA ILE A 126 -28.01 14.08 8.71
C ILE A 126 -29.02 13.69 9.79
N LYS A 127 -28.54 13.11 10.90
CA LYS A 127 -29.31 12.91 12.14
C LYS A 127 -28.56 13.55 13.30
N ARG A 128 -29.06 14.68 13.79
CA ARG A 128 -28.47 15.43 14.90
C ARG A 128 -28.94 14.92 16.26
N LYS A 129 -28.03 14.87 17.23
CA LYS A 129 -28.27 14.62 18.66
C LYS A 129 -27.25 15.39 19.49
N SER A 130 -27.53 15.61 20.78
CA SER A 130 -26.46 15.97 21.72
C SER A 130 -25.47 14.80 21.84
N ILE A 131 -24.20 15.10 22.07
CA ILE A 131 -23.16 14.09 22.32
C ILE A 131 -23.58 13.19 23.49
N SER A 132 -24.13 13.80 24.56
CA SER A 132 -24.58 13.07 25.75
C SER A 132 -25.71 12.08 25.49
N ASP A 133 -26.63 12.39 24.58
CA ASP A 133 -27.74 11.50 24.24
C ASP A 133 -27.33 10.41 23.25
N ARG A 134 -26.43 10.73 22.31
CA ARG A 134 -25.90 9.76 21.35
C ARG A 134 -24.92 8.78 21.98
N TRP A 135 -24.10 9.28 22.90
CA TRP A 135 -23.01 8.58 23.56
C TRP A 135 -23.21 8.64 25.07
N LYS A 136 -24.22 7.90 25.55
CA LYS A 136 -24.72 7.93 26.94
C LYS A 136 -23.63 7.87 28.01
N ILE A 137 -22.49 7.23 27.70
CA ILE A 137 -21.35 7.14 28.61
C ILE A 137 -20.80 8.50 29.03
N THR A 138 -20.89 9.51 28.16
CA THR A 138 -20.43 10.87 28.43
C THR A 138 -21.29 11.59 29.47
N LYS A 139 -22.50 11.08 29.81
CA LYS A 139 -23.27 11.57 30.96
C LYS A 139 -22.56 11.29 32.29
N THR A 140 -21.82 10.18 32.37
CA THR A 140 -20.97 9.84 33.51
C THR A 140 -19.66 10.64 33.50
N TYR A 141 -19.21 11.06 32.31
CA TYR A 141 -17.98 11.83 32.11
C TYR A 141 -18.25 13.12 31.33
N PRO A 142 -18.87 14.14 31.97
CA PRO A 142 -19.38 15.33 31.27
C PRO A 142 -18.33 16.14 30.51
N ALA A 143 -17.05 16.02 30.86
CA ALA A 143 -15.95 16.63 30.13
C ALA A 143 -15.92 16.19 28.65
N PHE A 144 -16.30 14.94 28.37
CA PHE A 144 -16.36 14.36 27.02
C PHE A 144 -17.73 14.56 26.34
N SER A 145 -18.62 15.37 26.92
CA SER A 145 -19.95 15.67 26.33
C SER A 145 -19.94 16.92 25.42
N LYS A 146 -18.81 17.59 25.25
CA LYS A 146 -18.68 18.79 24.42
C LYS A 146 -17.24 19.07 24.01
N ASN A 147 -17.05 19.77 22.90
CA ASN A 147 -15.77 20.28 22.41
C ASN A 147 -14.68 19.18 22.42
N LEU A 148 -15.02 17.99 21.92
CA LEU A 148 -14.04 16.91 21.79
C LEU A 148 -12.90 17.38 20.90
N ASP A 149 -11.67 17.01 21.24
CA ASP A 149 -10.50 17.42 20.45
C ASP A 149 -10.10 16.37 19.41
N ALA A 150 -10.57 15.12 19.54
CA ALA A 150 -10.46 14.07 18.53
C ALA A 150 -11.35 12.87 18.89
N ALA A 151 -11.60 11.99 17.93
CA ALA A 151 -12.16 10.67 18.16
C ALA A 151 -11.51 9.62 17.25
N ALA A 152 -11.14 8.46 17.78
CA ALA A 152 -10.53 7.40 16.96
C ALA A 152 -10.97 6.01 17.40
N TRP A 153 -11.02 5.08 16.43
CA TRP A 153 -11.11 3.67 16.75
C TRP A 153 -9.82 3.17 17.39
N ARG A 154 -9.97 2.21 18.30
CA ARG A 154 -8.88 1.41 18.85
C ARG A 154 -9.20 -0.06 18.65
N LYS A 155 -8.36 -0.74 17.88
CA LYS A 155 -8.56 -2.14 17.47
C LYS A 155 -7.28 -2.93 17.71
N THR A 156 -7.41 -4.10 18.33
CA THR A 156 -6.33 -5.09 18.44
C THR A 156 -6.75 -6.37 17.70
N HIS A 157 -5.84 -7.34 17.54
CA HIS A 157 -6.14 -8.60 16.87
C HIS A 157 -7.20 -9.48 17.58
N GLN A 158 -7.46 -9.25 18.87
CA GLN A 158 -8.18 -10.18 19.74
C GLN A 158 -9.27 -9.54 20.60
N SER A 159 -9.40 -8.21 20.57
CA SER A 159 -10.38 -7.49 21.39
C SER A 159 -11.52 -6.90 20.55
N ASN A 160 -12.68 -6.74 21.19
CA ASN A 160 -13.74 -5.91 20.63
C ASN A 160 -13.18 -4.51 20.33
N PRO A 161 -13.54 -3.91 19.18
CA PRO A 161 -13.10 -2.57 18.85
C PRO A 161 -13.74 -1.57 19.82
N SER A 162 -12.92 -0.66 20.35
CA SER A 162 -13.39 0.45 21.20
C SER A 162 -13.23 1.78 20.46
N ILE A 163 -13.96 2.79 20.89
CA ILE A 163 -13.78 4.17 20.45
C ILE A 163 -13.11 4.93 21.59
N ALA A 164 -12.12 5.74 21.27
CA ALA A 164 -11.52 6.71 22.18
C ALA A 164 -12.04 8.11 21.86
N PHE A 165 -12.54 8.82 22.87
CA PHE A 165 -12.78 10.26 22.80
C PHE A 165 -11.64 10.99 23.49
N PHE A 166 -11.10 12.02 22.85
CA PHE A 166 -10.02 12.83 23.39
C PHE A 166 -10.58 14.20 23.83
N LYS A 167 -10.22 14.61 25.05
CA LYS A 167 -10.55 15.92 25.60
C LYS A 167 -9.44 16.41 26.53
N ASP A 168 -8.95 17.60 26.25
CA ASP A 168 -7.84 18.29 26.90
C ASP A 168 -6.62 17.37 26.95
N ASN A 169 -6.22 16.95 28.14
CA ASN A 169 -5.10 16.04 28.34
C ASN A 169 -5.51 14.59 28.56
N GLN A 170 -6.78 14.25 28.35
CA GLN A 170 -7.33 12.94 28.63
C GLN A 170 -7.96 12.27 27.41
N ASP A 171 -7.98 10.94 27.43
CA ASP A 171 -8.80 10.13 26.56
C ASP A 171 -9.68 9.13 27.33
N LEU A 172 -10.86 8.85 26.79
CA LEU A 172 -11.83 7.92 27.36
C LEU A 172 -12.17 6.86 26.31
N GLY A 173 -11.80 5.61 26.60
CA GLY A 173 -12.09 4.47 25.74
C GLY A 173 -13.36 3.73 26.16
N PHE A 174 -14.23 3.41 25.21
CA PHE A 174 -15.45 2.64 25.49
C PHE A 174 -15.87 1.77 24.30
N TYR A 175 -16.61 0.70 24.59
CA TYR A 175 -17.17 -0.17 23.57
C TYR A 175 -18.49 0.42 23.04
N PRO A 176 -18.60 0.78 21.75
CA PRO A 176 -19.75 1.53 21.25
C PRO A 176 -21.07 0.75 21.26
N GLN A 177 -21.02 -0.58 21.25
CA GLN A 177 -22.22 -1.42 21.27
C GLN A 177 -22.80 -1.57 22.70
N SER A 178 -21.95 -1.89 23.67
CA SER A 178 -22.36 -2.12 25.06
C SER A 178 -22.37 -0.86 25.92
N HIS A 179 -21.76 0.24 25.45
CA HIS A 179 -21.57 1.49 26.19
C HIS A 179 -20.78 1.31 27.50
N VAL A 180 -19.95 0.26 27.57
CA VAL A 180 -19.08 -0.05 28.72
C VAL A 180 -17.72 0.62 28.52
N ILE A 181 -17.15 1.18 29.59
CA ILE A 181 -15.79 1.71 29.60
C ILE A 181 -14.80 0.58 29.29
N ALA A 182 -13.96 0.81 28.29
CA ALA A 182 -12.81 -0.03 27.99
C ALA A 182 -11.62 0.40 28.86
N TYR A 183 -11.39 1.71 28.99
CA TYR A 183 -10.37 2.29 29.85
C TYR A 183 -10.59 3.81 30.02
N GLY A 184 -9.83 4.40 30.94
CA GLY A 184 -9.77 5.84 31.12
C GLY A 184 -10.86 6.42 32.05
N PRO A 185 -10.88 7.75 32.24
CA PRO A 185 -10.04 8.76 31.59
C PRO A 185 -8.54 8.53 31.84
N ALA A 186 -7.71 8.57 30.80
CA ALA A 186 -6.26 8.35 30.88
C ALA A 186 -5.49 9.49 30.19
N PRO A 187 -4.23 9.76 30.55
CA PRO A 187 -3.46 10.82 29.90
C PRO A 187 -3.16 10.55 28.42
N VAL A 188 -3.30 11.56 27.57
CA VAL A 188 -2.90 11.48 26.13
C VAL A 188 -1.43 11.12 25.97
N SER A 189 -0.58 11.51 26.92
CA SER A 189 0.85 11.18 26.94
C SER A 189 1.16 9.68 27.00
N ASN A 190 0.17 8.83 27.32
CA ASN A 190 0.33 7.38 27.26
C ASN A 190 0.46 6.87 25.82
N HIS A 191 -0.04 7.62 24.84
CA HIS A 191 0.07 7.27 23.42
C HIS A 191 1.34 7.84 22.81
N VAL A 192 1.62 9.11 23.09
CA VAL A 192 2.79 9.82 22.57
C VAL A 192 3.29 10.71 23.70
N ALA A 193 4.42 10.33 24.33
CA ALA A 193 4.87 10.96 25.58
C ALA A 193 5.05 12.48 25.49
N ALA A 194 5.44 13.00 24.33
CA ALA A 194 5.59 14.43 24.09
C ALA A 194 4.25 15.19 23.96
N PHE A 195 3.16 14.49 23.65
CA PHE A 195 1.85 15.09 23.43
C PHE A 195 1.06 15.12 24.74
N LYS A 196 0.79 16.33 25.22
CA LYS A 196 -0.12 16.56 26.36
C LYS A 196 -1.58 16.56 25.95
N THR A 197 -1.87 16.80 24.68
CA THR A 197 -3.19 16.88 24.06
C THR A 197 -3.07 16.44 22.60
N THR A 198 -4.17 16.36 21.87
CA THR A 198 -4.20 16.08 20.42
C THR A 198 -5.31 16.90 19.78
N GLN A 199 -5.13 17.29 18.52
CA GLN A 199 -6.13 18.01 17.73
C GLN A 199 -6.88 17.11 16.75
N ALA A 200 -6.31 15.93 16.44
CA ALA A 200 -6.94 14.96 15.56
C ALA A 200 -6.41 13.57 15.90
N ALA A 201 -7.18 12.53 15.60
CA ALA A 201 -6.71 11.17 15.76
C ALA A 201 -7.36 10.23 14.74
N VAL A 202 -6.58 9.31 14.17
CA VAL A 202 -7.12 8.34 13.20
C VAL A 202 -6.42 6.99 13.31
N LEU A 203 -7.20 5.91 13.19
CA LEU A 203 -6.68 4.55 13.12
C LEU A 203 -6.39 4.15 11.67
N ILE A 204 -5.19 3.68 11.42
CA ILE A 204 -4.72 3.28 10.09
C ILE A 204 -4.06 1.92 10.16
N ASP A 205 -4.40 1.04 9.21
CA ASP A 205 -3.55 -0.11 8.91
C ASP A 205 -2.40 0.35 8.03
N THR A 206 -1.23 0.44 8.63
CA THR A 206 -0.04 0.98 7.95
C THR A 206 0.53 0.02 6.90
N ASP A 207 0.09 -1.24 6.88
CA ASP A 207 0.38 -2.16 5.76
C ASP A 207 -0.32 -1.70 4.46
N LEU A 208 -1.43 -0.95 4.57
CA LEU A 208 -2.17 -0.41 3.43
C LEU A 208 -1.66 0.95 2.97
N LEU A 209 -0.91 1.68 3.81
CA LEU A 209 -0.43 3.01 3.45
C LEU A 209 0.67 2.91 2.39
N GLY A 210 0.39 3.41 1.19
CA GLY A 210 1.29 3.23 0.06
C GLY A 210 1.37 1.78 -0.42
N SER A 211 0.37 0.92 -0.14
CA SER A 211 0.34 -0.47 -0.61
C SER A 211 0.09 -0.57 -2.10
N ASP A 212 -0.71 0.35 -2.66
CA ASP A 212 -0.72 0.66 -4.08
C ASP A 212 0.48 1.57 -4.35
N ARG A 213 1.68 1.04 -4.09
CA ARG A 213 2.87 1.51 -4.81
C ARG A 213 2.48 1.34 -6.26
N GLY A 214 2.10 2.45 -6.90
CA GLY A 214 1.64 2.46 -8.26
C GLY A 214 2.55 1.55 -9.07
N ASN A 215 1.94 0.83 -9.99
CA ASN A 215 2.56 0.08 -11.07
C ASN A 215 3.47 1.03 -11.90
N HIS A 216 4.54 1.49 -11.26
CA HIS A 216 5.51 2.51 -11.65
C HIS A 216 6.92 1.98 -11.39
N GLY A 217 7.02 0.85 -10.70
CA GLY A 217 7.91 -0.22 -11.07
C GLY A 217 7.10 -1.45 -11.46
N GLY A 218 6.88 -1.67 -12.75
CA GLY A 218 6.25 -2.90 -13.21
C GLY A 218 7.25 -4.05 -13.15
N CYS A 219 6.96 -5.08 -12.36
CA CYS A 219 7.35 -6.43 -12.72
C CYS A 219 6.55 -6.82 -13.97
N SER A 220 6.96 -6.34 -15.15
CA SER A 220 6.32 -6.70 -16.41
C SER A 220 6.86 -8.06 -16.85
N GLY A 221 6.22 -9.10 -16.33
CA GLY A 221 6.44 -10.49 -16.73
C GLY A 221 5.58 -10.85 -17.94
N THR A 222 6.19 -11.31 -19.02
CA THR A 222 5.50 -11.97 -20.13
C THR A 222 5.88 -13.45 -20.16
N CYS A 223 4.90 -14.33 -20.33
CA CYS A 223 5.16 -15.74 -20.61
C CYS A 223 4.50 -16.15 -21.93
N GLY A 224 5.03 -17.18 -22.56
CA GLY A 224 4.52 -17.66 -23.83
C GLY A 224 5.12 -18.98 -24.24
N THR A 225 4.66 -19.48 -25.39
CA THR A 225 5.19 -20.66 -26.06
C THR A 225 5.67 -20.30 -27.46
N ASN A 226 6.57 -21.13 -28.00
CA ASN A 226 7.02 -21.02 -29.39
C ASN A 226 7.44 -22.40 -29.91
N ASP A 227 6.76 -22.88 -30.94
CA ASP A 227 7.00 -24.22 -31.51
C ASP A 227 8.00 -24.20 -32.68
N THR A 228 8.60 -23.04 -32.97
CA THR A 228 9.60 -22.87 -34.04
C THR A 228 11.04 -23.05 -33.53
N GLY A 229 11.23 -23.34 -32.25
CA GLY A 229 12.55 -23.50 -31.62
C GLY A 229 13.31 -22.21 -31.38
N LYS A 230 12.77 -21.03 -31.71
CA LYS A 230 13.46 -19.74 -31.56
C LYS A 230 12.55 -18.66 -31.02
N HIS A 231 13.02 -17.94 -30.00
CA HIS A 231 12.32 -16.77 -29.47
C HIS A 231 13.26 -15.60 -29.22
N CYS A 232 12.77 -14.37 -29.43
CA CYS A 232 13.53 -13.14 -29.30
C CYS A 232 12.98 -12.27 -28.18
N PHE A 233 13.87 -11.70 -27.39
CA PHE A 233 13.60 -10.80 -26.28
C PHE A 233 14.21 -9.44 -26.56
N GLN A 234 13.56 -8.38 -26.08
CA GLN A 234 14.10 -7.03 -26.10
C GLN A 234 14.76 -6.75 -24.74
N LEU A 235 16.08 -6.78 -24.69
CA LEU A 235 16.87 -6.36 -23.54
C LEU A 235 17.18 -4.85 -23.65
N PRO A 236 17.54 -4.18 -22.54
CA PRO A 236 18.11 -2.84 -22.59
C PRO A 236 19.32 -2.79 -23.53
N GLN A 237 19.49 -1.67 -24.24
CA GLN A 237 20.57 -1.49 -25.20
C GLN A 237 21.95 -1.56 -24.51
N SER A 238 22.89 -2.28 -25.12
CA SER A 238 24.29 -2.40 -24.67
C SER A 238 24.45 -2.86 -23.21
N ILE A 239 23.47 -3.59 -22.69
CA ILE A 239 23.51 -4.15 -21.34
C ILE A 239 24.34 -5.43 -21.33
N ARG A 240 25.16 -5.61 -20.29
CA ARG A 240 25.81 -6.90 -20.04
C ARG A 240 24.80 -7.87 -19.43
N PHE A 241 24.73 -9.07 -19.97
CA PHE A 241 23.86 -10.13 -19.47
C PHE A 241 24.60 -11.46 -19.38
N GLY A 242 24.23 -12.27 -18.39
CA GLY A 242 24.67 -13.64 -18.22
C GLY A 242 23.72 -14.60 -18.92
N LEU A 243 24.25 -15.74 -19.35
CA LEU A 243 23.48 -16.87 -19.86
C LEU A 243 24.04 -18.16 -19.26
N THR A 244 23.15 -18.96 -18.70
CA THR A 244 23.43 -20.31 -18.24
C THR A 244 22.54 -21.28 -19.00
N ALA A 245 23.12 -22.32 -19.61
CA ALA A 245 22.39 -23.31 -20.38
C ALA A 245 22.68 -24.74 -19.87
N TYR A 246 21.61 -25.52 -19.71
CA TYR A 246 21.67 -26.93 -19.30
C TYR A 246 21.03 -27.81 -20.37
N SER A 247 21.62 -28.98 -20.63
CA SER A 247 20.88 -30.12 -21.19
C SER A 247 20.45 -31.01 -20.03
N ASN A 248 19.26 -31.58 -20.15
CA ASN A 248 18.72 -32.46 -19.11
C ASN A 248 18.05 -33.69 -19.73
N THR A 249 18.66 -34.19 -20.81
CA THR A 249 18.22 -35.38 -21.54
C THR A 249 19.41 -36.11 -22.15
N ASP A 250 19.38 -37.44 -22.06
CA ASP A 250 20.34 -38.35 -22.68
C ASP A 250 19.85 -38.88 -24.04
N ILE A 251 18.64 -38.51 -24.44
CA ILE A 251 18.04 -38.97 -25.69
C ILE A 251 18.57 -38.10 -26.83
N TYR A 252 18.36 -36.79 -26.74
CA TYR A 252 18.70 -35.81 -27.78
C TYR A 252 19.94 -35.01 -27.41
N ARG A 253 20.81 -34.70 -28.38
CA ARG A 253 21.85 -33.68 -28.18
C ARG A 253 21.22 -32.30 -28.34
N GLN A 254 21.18 -31.56 -27.25
CA GLN A 254 20.65 -30.20 -27.19
C GLN A 254 21.68 -29.20 -27.71
N THR A 255 21.23 -28.26 -28.53
CA THR A 255 22.04 -27.18 -29.12
C THR A 255 21.36 -25.85 -28.89
N VAL A 256 22.00 -24.95 -28.13
CA VAL A 256 21.53 -23.59 -27.86
C VAL A 256 22.34 -22.60 -28.68
N LYS A 257 21.69 -21.90 -29.60
CA LYS A 257 22.27 -20.84 -30.44
C LYS A 257 21.87 -19.48 -29.90
N VAL A 258 22.86 -18.61 -29.71
CA VAL A 258 22.67 -17.26 -29.17
C VAL A 258 22.81 -16.25 -30.29
N TYR A 259 21.79 -15.42 -30.49
CA TYR A 259 21.82 -14.33 -31.47
C TYR A 259 21.72 -12.98 -30.78
N ILE A 260 22.51 -12.02 -31.26
CA ILE A 260 22.46 -10.61 -30.83
C ILE A 260 22.33 -9.76 -32.09
N ASP A 261 21.26 -8.96 -32.15
CA ASP A 261 20.89 -8.15 -33.31
C ASP A 261 20.92 -8.94 -34.63
N ASP A 262 20.29 -10.12 -34.61
CA ASP A 262 20.20 -11.07 -35.72
C ASP A 262 21.52 -11.76 -36.14
N LEU A 263 22.65 -11.44 -35.50
CA LEU A 263 23.92 -12.13 -35.70
C LEU A 263 24.03 -13.33 -34.74
N LEU A 264 24.36 -14.51 -35.28
CA LEU A 264 24.73 -15.68 -34.46
C LEU A 264 26.09 -15.41 -33.78
N VAL A 265 26.11 -15.31 -32.46
CA VAL A 265 27.31 -14.99 -31.68
C VAL A 265 27.89 -16.19 -30.94
N ASP A 266 27.09 -17.23 -30.67
CA ASP A 266 27.57 -18.43 -29.98
C ASP A 266 26.69 -19.65 -30.28
N THR A 267 27.25 -20.84 -30.11
CA THR A 267 26.56 -22.13 -30.19
C THR A 267 27.07 -23.05 -29.10
N LEU A 268 26.16 -23.44 -28.20
CA LEU A 268 26.44 -24.29 -27.05
C LEU A 268 25.77 -25.64 -27.26
N THR A 269 26.49 -26.73 -27.00
CA THR A 269 25.94 -28.09 -27.18
C THR A 269 26.13 -28.91 -25.93
N GLY A 270 25.13 -29.71 -25.57
CA GLY A 270 25.19 -30.65 -24.45
C GLY A 270 24.31 -31.86 -24.67
N LYS A 271 24.69 -32.97 -24.04
CA LYS A 271 23.90 -34.19 -23.96
C LYS A 271 24.19 -34.81 -22.59
N GLY A 272 23.16 -35.22 -21.88
CA GLY A 272 23.28 -35.55 -20.46
C GLY A 272 22.09 -35.05 -19.68
N THR A 273 21.67 -35.83 -18.68
CA THR A 273 20.80 -35.36 -17.59
C THR A 273 21.60 -34.45 -16.65
N ASP A 274 21.03 -33.32 -16.20
CA ASP A 274 21.70 -32.31 -15.34
C ASP A 274 23.09 -31.86 -15.85
N ASN A 275 23.26 -31.74 -17.16
CA ASN A 275 24.54 -31.39 -17.77
C ASN A 275 24.60 -29.90 -18.10
N LEU A 276 25.44 -29.16 -17.36
CA LEU A 276 25.74 -27.75 -17.62
C LEU A 276 26.52 -27.62 -18.94
N MET A 277 25.90 -27.02 -19.95
CA MET A 277 26.57 -26.73 -21.23
C MET A 277 27.60 -25.61 -21.06
N ALA A 278 27.18 -24.48 -20.49
CA ALA A 278 28.03 -23.32 -20.24
C ALA A 278 27.37 -22.28 -19.32
N THR A 279 28.20 -21.44 -18.70
CA THR A 279 27.83 -20.12 -18.17
C THR A 279 28.69 -19.08 -18.87
N LYS A 280 28.08 -18.14 -19.59
CA LYS A 280 28.79 -17.11 -20.38
C LYS A 280 28.17 -15.73 -20.17
N ALA A 281 28.91 -14.69 -20.51
CA ALA A 281 28.45 -13.31 -20.46
C ALA A 281 28.56 -12.66 -21.84
N TYR A 282 27.56 -11.86 -22.21
CA TYR A 282 27.48 -11.15 -23.49
C TYR A 282 27.04 -9.69 -23.30
N THR A 283 27.00 -8.92 -24.39
CA THR A 283 26.50 -7.53 -24.41
C THR A 283 25.43 -7.40 -25.49
N SER A 284 24.24 -6.88 -25.15
CA SER A 284 23.01 -6.97 -25.97
C SER A 284 22.97 -6.14 -27.26
N GLY A 285 24.01 -5.38 -27.62
CA GLY A 285 24.00 -4.54 -28.82
C GLY A 285 22.86 -3.51 -28.81
N LYS A 286 21.97 -3.53 -29.81
CA LYS A 286 20.72 -2.74 -29.91
C LYS A 286 19.58 -3.31 -29.05
N GLY A 287 19.81 -4.43 -28.37
CA GLY A 287 18.91 -5.04 -27.39
C GLY A 287 18.14 -6.25 -27.90
N LYS A 288 18.19 -6.60 -29.19
CA LYS A 288 17.47 -7.77 -29.70
C LYS A 288 18.31 -9.03 -29.45
N VAL A 289 17.89 -9.85 -28.50
CA VAL A 289 18.57 -11.12 -28.17
C VAL A 289 17.63 -12.28 -28.47
N CYS A 290 18.04 -13.21 -29.33
CA CYS A 290 17.26 -14.40 -29.63
C CYS A 290 17.97 -15.66 -29.18
N ILE A 291 17.20 -16.58 -28.59
CA ILE A 291 17.67 -17.91 -28.22
C ILE A 291 16.94 -18.91 -29.10
N GLU A 292 17.71 -19.76 -29.77
CA GLU A 292 17.23 -20.88 -30.55
C GLU A 292 17.73 -22.17 -29.92
N ILE A 293 16.84 -23.15 -29.75
CA ILE A 293 17.14 -24.43 -29.11
C ILE A 293 16.67 -25.56 -30.04
N GLU A 294 17.60 -26.46 -30.33
CA GLU A 294 17.39 -27.64 -31.18
C GLU A 294 17.82 -28.91 -30.46
N GLY A 295 17.07 -30.00 -30.64
CA GLY A 295 17.48 -31.35 -30.26
C GLY A 295 17.78 -32.18 -31.51
N ASP A 296 19.01 -32.69 -31.61
CA ASP A 296 19.53 -33.41 -32.78
C ASP A 296 19.28 -32.67 -34.11
N GLY A 297 19.38 -31.32 -34.08
CA GLY A 297 19.21 -30.45 -35.24
C GLY A 297 17.75 -30.18 -35.63
N LYS A 298 16.77 -30.60 -34.81
CA LYS A 298 15.35 -30.26 -34.99
C LYS A 298 14.91 -29.20 -33.98
N PRO A 299 14.07 -28.22 -34.37
CA PRO A 299 13.55 -27.21 -33.44
C PRO A 299 12.82 -27.83 -32.24
N CYS A 300 13.13 -27.35 -31.04
CA CYS A 300 12.38 -27.71 -29.83
C CYS A 300 11.09 -26.89 -29.72
N LYS A 301 10.12 -27.38 -28.95
CA LYS A 301 9.03 -26.54 -28.44
C LYS A 301 9.56 -25.77 -27.24
N LEU A 302 9.29 -24.46 -27.21
CA LEU A 302 9.76 -23.59 -26.14
C LEU A 302 8.60 -23.13 -25.28
N ARG A 303 8.85 -23.03 -23.97
CA ARG A 303 8.06 -22.25 -23.03
C ARG A 303 8.99 -21.30 -22.32
N TYR A 304 8.61 -20.02 -22.23
CA TYR A 304 9.49 -19.01 -21.67
C TYR A 304 8.75 -18.06 -20.74
N ALA A 305 9.51 -17.46 -19.84
CA ALA A 305 9.12 -16.33 -19.04
C ALA A 305 10.21 -15.25 -19.15
N TYR A 306 9.80 -14.02 -19.39
CA TYR A 306 10.64 -12.84 -19.48
C TYR A 306 10.12 -11.83 -18.46
N ASN A 307 10.99 -11.39 -17.56
CA ASN A 307 10.63 -10.46 -16.51
C ASN A 307 11.65 -9.32 -16.46
N THR A 308 11.16 -8.10 -16.60
CA THR A 308 11.93 -6.90 -16.26
C THR A 308 11.39 -6.32 -14.97
N LEU A 309 12.24 -6.18 -13.96
CA LEU A 309 11.93 -5.49 -12.72
C LEU A 309 12.20 -4.00 -12.96
N ASP A 310 11.18 -3.28 -13.41
CA ASP A 310 11.22 -1.82 -13.61
C ASP A 310 12.21 -1.36 -14.67
N GLY A 311 12.53 -2.22 -15.64
CA GLY A 311 13.58 -1.97 -16.63
C GLY A 311 15.00 -1.95 -16.05
N LYS A 312 15.18 -2.40 -14.80
CA LYS A 312 16.47 -2.49 -14.10
C LYS A 312 17.01 -3.94 -14.17
N PRO A 313 17.05 -4.77 -13.09
CA PRO A 313 17.44 -6.15 -13.30
C PRO A 313 16.32 -6.91 -14.02
N GLY A 314 16.71 -7.86 -14.85
CA GLY A 314 15.76 -8.71 -15.54
C GLY A 314 16.28 -10.11 -15.71
N SER A 315 15.36 -11.02 -15.98
CA SER A 315 15.65 -12.41 -16.25
C SER A 315 14.78 -12.98 -17.37
N VAL A 316 15.35 -13.95 -18.07
CA VAL A 316 14.64 -14.84 -18.98
C VAL A 316 14.85 -16.26 -18.49
N ILE A 317 13.80 -17.08 -18.51
CA ILE A 317 13.90 -18.52 -18.38
C ILE A 317 13.22 -19.13 -19.61
N ILE A 318 13.88 -20.08 -20.24
CA ILE A 318 13.37 -20.86 -21.38
C ILE A 318 13.50 -22.33 -21.03
N GLY A 319 12.38 -23.05 -21.04
CA GLY A 319 12.35 -24.51 -21.05
C GLY A 319 12.09 -24.99 -22.49
N ALA A 320 12.83 -26.00 -22.91
CA ALA A 320 12.70 -26.63 -24.22
C ALA A 320 12.24 -28.08 -24.07
N GLU A 321 11.44 -28.55 -25.02
CA GLU A 321 10.96 -29.93 -25.12
C GLU A 321 11.12 -30.45 -26.54
N ASN A 322 11.60 -31.68 -26.68
CA ASN A 322 11.69 -32.38 -27.96
C ASN A 322 10.56 -33.38 -28.18
N ASP A 323 9.84 -33.79 -27.13
CA ASP A 323 8.77 -34.77 -27.21
C ASP A 323 7.34 -34.18 -27.08
N SER A 324 6.36 -35.02 -26.75
CA SER A 324 4.94 -34.67 -26.60
C SER A 324 4.44 -34.65 -25.14
N ASN A 325 5.31 -34.79 -24.15
CA ASN A 325 4.97 -34.88 -22.73
C ASN A 325 4.65 -33.49 -22.10
N ASN A 326 5.04 -32.40 -22.79
CA ASN A 326 4.82 -31.00 -22.41
C ASN A 326 5.39 -30.58 -21.04
N ASN A 327 6.48 -31.19 -20.59
CA ASN A 327 7.16 -30.83 -19.33
C ASN A 327 8.26 -29.76 -19.50
N TYR A 328 8.76 -29.54 -20.74
CA TYR A 328 9.73 -28.49 -21.10
C TYR A 328 11.04 -28.56 -20.32
N ASN A 329 11.53 -29.77 -20.09
CA ASN A 329 12.67 -30.01 -19.23
C ASN A 329 13.89 -30.63 -19.93
N ASP A 330 13.87 -30.83 -21.26
CA ASP A 330 15.00 -31.38 -22.02
C ASP A 330 16.20 -30.41 -22.07
N SER A 331 15.94 -29.11 -22.10
CA SER A 331 16.96 -28.07 -21.95
C SER A 331 16.38 -26.85 -21.24
N VAL A 332 17.19 -26.23 -20.38
CA VAL A 332 16.81 -25.00 -19.67
C VAL A 332 17.88 -23.94 -19.90
N VAL A 333 17.45 -22.75 -20.31
CA VAL A 333 18.32 -21.60 -20.52
C VAL A 333 17.84 -20.43 -19.66
N VAL A 334 18.74 -19.86 -18.88
CA VAL A 334 18.48 -18.70 -18.01
C VAL A 334 19.35 -17.54 -18.45
N LEU A 335 18.76 -16.37 -18.65
CA LEU A 335 19.49 -15.12 -18.82
C LEU A 335 19.23 -14.20 -17.63
N ASN A 336 20.22 -13.40 -17.25
CA ASN A 336 20.09 -12.39 -16.20
C ASN A 336 20.92 -11.13 -16.50
N TRP A 337 20.39 -9.95 -16.17
CA TRP A 337 21.08 -8.66 -16.33
C TRP A 337 20.62 -7.66 -15.25
N PRO A 338 21.34 -6.53 -15.05
CA PRO A 338 22.70 -6.28 -15.53
C PRO A 338 23.71 -7.17 -14.81
N LEU A 339 24.75 -7.59 -15.53
CA LEU A 339 26.00 -8.01 -14.90
C LEU A 339 26.86 -6.76 -14.72
N VAL A 340 27.19 -6.43 -13.48
CA VAL A 340 28.07 -5.30 -13.14
C VAL A 340 29.52 -5.64 -13.51
#